data_AF-M7ZL73-F1
#
_entry.id   AF-M7ZL73-F1
#
_cell.length_a   1.000
_cell.length_b   1.000
_cell.length_c   1.000
_cell.angle_alpha   90.00
_cell.angle_beta   90.00
_cell.angle_gamma   90.00
#
_symmetry.space_group_name_H-M   'P 1'
#
loop_
_entity.id
_entity.type
_entity.pdbx_description
1 polymer ?
#
loop_
_entity_poly.entity_id
_entity_poly.type
_entity_poly.pdbx_seq_one_letter_code
_entity_poly.pdbx_strand_id
1 'polypeptide(L)'
;MATGGKGDDCVIDRILQSLPPSYKSFMMNYNMHGMNNTIPELFAMLKTAEVEIKKEHQVLMVNKTTSFKKKGKGKKKGNFKKNGKQVATQEKKPKPGPKPETECFYCKQTGHWKRNCPKYLADKKDGKVNKGLFLLPASASRVCGIEQPPPRSNGENDHIAVLKALARALRKTEDAYLGIADKMVGEFPELALMGSCVLSMLMKGEDMYVMGVGDSRAVLATMDSVDLEHISEGSFDGLSPCLSAVQLTSDHSTSMPEEVRRIRNEHPDDPSAISKDRVKGSLKVTRAFGAGFLKQPKWNDALLEMFRIDYVGSSPYITCNPSLFHHRLSTRDRFLILSSDGLYQYFTNEEAVAQVEMFIATTPEGDPAQHLVEEVLFRAANKAGMDFHELIEIPQGDRRRYHDDVSVIVISLEGRIWRSCV
;
A
#
# COMPACT_ATOMS: atom_id res chain seq x y z
N MET A 1 -4.49 -9.21 28.29
CA MET A 1 -4.22 -7.77 28.11
C MET A 1 -3.53 -7.60 26.78
N ALA A 2 -4.16 -6.82 25.90
CA ALA A 2 -3.93 -6.80 24.46
C ALA A 2 -2.53 -6.27 24.09
N THR A 3 -1.91 -6.96 23.14
CA THR A 3 -0.67 -6.59 22.47
C THR A 3 -1.00 -5.72 21.25
N GLY A 4 -0.94 -4.39 21.40
CA GLY A 4 -0.95 -3.45 20.26
C GLY A 4 0.36 -3.61 19.48
N GLY A 5 0.27 -4.28 18.34
CA GLY A 5 1.39 -4.57 17.47
C GLY A 5 1.64 -3.41 16.50
N LYS A 6 2.88 -3.26 16.07
CA LYS A 6 3.43 -2.31 15.08
C LYS A 6 2.64 -2.11 13.76
N GLY A 7 1.51 -2.78 13.55
CA GLY A 7 0.63 -2.59 12.41
C GLY A 7 -0.41 -1.46 12.61
N ASP A 8 -0.72 -1.08 13.84
CA ASP A 8 -1.71 -0.01 14.10
C ASP A 8 -1.14 1.37 13.73
N ASP A 9 0.17 1.58 13.95
CA ASP A 9 0.84 2.86 13.70
C ASP A 9 0.71 3.31 12.22
N CYS A 10 0.89 2.42 11.25
CA CYS A 10 0.82 2.78 9.83
C CYS A 10 -0.63 3.01 9.35
N VAL A 11 -1.61 2.32 9.95
CA VAL A 11 -3.03 2.51 9.65
C VAL A 11 -3.52 3.82 10.25
N ILE A 12 -3.11 4.14 11.48
CA ILE A 12 -3.39 5.40 12.16
C ILE A 12 -2.85 6.58 11.34
N ASP A 13 -1.61 6.50 10.87
CA ASP A 13 -1.02 7.55 10.02
C ASP A 13 -1.83 7.76 8.73
N ARG A 14 -2.29 6.67 8.10
CA ARG A 14 -3.12 6.73 6.90
C ARG A 14 -4.50 7.34 7.17
N ILE A 15 -5.11 7.05 8.32
CA ILE A 15 -6.37 7.66 8.76
C ILE A 15 -6.15 9.17 8.97
N LEU A 16 -5.13 9.57 9.73
CA LEU A 16 -4.83 10.97 10.04
C LEU A 16 -4.56 11.81 8.79
N GLN A 17 -3.87 11.26 7.80
CA GLN A 17 -3.61 11.94 6.52
C GLN A 17 -4.84 12.08 5.63
N SER A 18 -5.83 11.19 5.78
CA SER A 18 -7.08 11.23 5.03
C SER A 18 -8.10 12.23 5.59
N LEU A 19 -7.83 12.83 6.75
CA LEU A 19 -8.76 13.76 7.41
C LEU A 19 -8.90 15.08 6.64
N PRO A 20 -10.12 15.65 6.59
CA PRO A 20 -10.33 16.98 6.02
C PRO A 20 -9.58 18.10 6.75
N PRO A 21 -9.31 19.25 6.09
CA PRO A 21 -8.61 20.39 6.71
C PRO A 21 -9.25 20.94 8.00
N SER A 22 -10.53 20.69 8.24
CA SER A 22 -11.23 21.07 9.48
C SER A 22 -10.67 20.36 10.71
N TYR A 23 -10.03 19.20 10.56
CA TYR A 23 -9.40 18.44 11.65
C TYR A 23 -7.95 18.87 11.91
N LYS A 24 -7.47 19.94 11.28
CA LYS A 24 -6.07 20.40 11.43
C LYS A 24 -5.67 20.67 12.89
N SER A 25 -6.58 21.25 13.68
CA SER A 25 -6.36 21.48 15.12
C SER A 25 -6.23 20.16 15.91
N PHE A 26 -7.05 19.17 15.58
CA PHE A 26 -6.96 17.83 16.16
C PHE A 26 -5.64 17.15 15.78
N MET A 27 -5.24 17.18 14.51
CA MET A 27 -3.97 16.59 14.04
C MET A 27 -2.75 17.23 14.70
N MET A 28 -2.75 18.57 14.84
CA MET A 28 -1.68 19.27 15.57
C MET A 28 -1.62 18.82 17.02
N ASN A 29 -2.77 18.71 17.70
CA ASN A 29 -2.84 18.26 19.09
C ASN A 29 -2.38 16.80 19.24
N TYR A 30 -2.82 15.93 18.32
CA TYR A 30 -2.46 14.52 18.29
C TYR A 30 -0.95 14.32 18.13
N ASN A 31 -0.34 15.00 17.16
CA ASN A 31 1.10 14.92 16.87
C ASN A 31 1.96 15.51 18.00
N MET A 32 1.49 16.55 18.68
CA MET A 32 2.21 17.19 19.79
C MET A 32 2.25 16.32 21.06
N HIS A 33 1.24 15.48 21.28
CA HIS A 33 1.16 14.63 22.47
C HIS A 33 1.76 13.24 22.29
N GLY A 34 2.16 12.86 21.07
CA GLY A 34 2.86 11.59 20.81
C GLY A 34 2.08 10.38 21.34
N MET A 35 0.77 10.36 21.06
CA MET A 35 -0.14 9.35 21.61
C MET A 35 0.02 8.03 20.85
N ASN A 36 0.50 6.99 21.55
CA ASN A 36 0.48 5.61 21.07
C ASN A 36 -0.92 5.04 21.34
N ASN A 37 -1.86 5.36 20.45
CA ASN A 37 -3.24 4.90 20.56
C ASN A 37 -3.45 3.67 19.68
N THR A 38 -4.43 2.86 20.06
CA THR A 38 -5.00 1.84 19.18
C THR A 38 -5.99 2.48 18.21
N ILE A 39 -6.30 1.82 17.09
CA ILE A 39 -7.26 2.32 16.10
C ILE A 39 -8.64 2.67 16.73
N PRO A 40 -9.21 1.87 17.65
CA PRO A 40 -10.47 2.21 18.32
C PRO A 40 -10.39 3.48 19.17
N GLU A 41 -9.27 3.71 19.86
CA GLU A 41 -9.05 4.91 20.66
C GLU A 41 -8.96 6.15 19.76
N LEU A 42 -8.23 6.05 18.63
CA LEU A 42 -8.19 7.12 17.63
C LEU A 42 -9.60 7.41 17.07
N PHE A 43 -10.37 6.37 16.76
CA PHE A 43 -11.73 6.52 16.26
C PHE A 43 -12.64 7.24 17.26
N ALA A 44 -12.58 6.88 18.55
CA ALA A 44 -13.32 7.55 19.61
C ALA A 44 -12.91 9.03 19.78
N MET A 45 -11.61 9.30 19.65
CA MET A 45 -11.09 10.67 19.68
C MET A 45 -11.57 11.49 18.48
N LEU A 46 -11.54 10.92 17.27
CA LEU A 46 -12.04 11.58 16.05
C LEU A 46 -13.55 11.84 16.13
N LYS A 47 -14.32 10.90 16.70
CA LYS A 47 -15.75 11.10 17.00
C LYS A 47 -16.00 12.29 17.94
N THR A 48 -15.16 12.44 18.95
CA THR A 48 -15.26 13.56 19.90
C THR A 48 -14.93 14.88 19.22
N ALA A 49 -13.83 14.92 18.47
CA ALA A 49 -13.42 16.09 17.68
C ALA A 49 -14.48 16.48 16.63
N GLU A 50 -15.14 15.52 16.00
CA GLU A 50 -16.23 15.76 15.05
C GLU A 50 -17.39 16.54 15.67
N VAL A 51 -17.78 16.19 16.91
CA VAL A 51 -18.83 16.89 17.66
C VAL A 51 -18.41 18.33 17.99
N GLU A 52 -17.15 18.55 18.37
CA GLU A 52 -16.62 19.88 18.68
C GLU A 52 -16.55 20.77 17.43
N ILE A 53 -16.06 20.23 16.31
CA ILE A 53 -16.01 20.94 15.02
C ILE A 53 -17.42 21.31 14.55
N LYS A 54 -18.41 20.44 14.74
CA LYS A 54 -19.83 20.74 14.44
C LYS A 54 -20.38 21.87 15.31
N LYS A 55 -20.02 21.92 16.60
CA LYS A 55 -20.38 23.03 17.50
C LYS A 55 -19.72 24.34 17.07
N GLU A 56 -18.44 24.33 16.73
CA GLU A 56 -17.76 25.52 16.21
C GLU A 56 -18.39 26.03 14.91
N HIS A 57 -18.75 25.12 14.00
CA HIS A 57 -19.42 25.49 12.74
C HIS A 57 -20.83 26.06 12.98
N GLN A 58 -21.58 25.54 13.96
CA GLN A 58 -22.84 26.15 14.40
C GLN A 58 -22.63 27.54 15.02
N VAL A 59 -21.63 27.72 15.87
CA VAL A 59 -21.34 29.02 16.53
C VAL A 59 -20.88 30.07 15.50
N LEU A 60 -20.08 29.68 14.50
CA LEU A 60 -19.67 30.55 13.40
C LEU A 60 -20.85 30.98 12.51
N MET A 61 -21.86 30.13 12.35
CA MET A 61 -23.09 30.46 11.62
C MET A 61 -24.03 31.37 12.43
N VAL A 62 -24.06 31.24 13.77
CA VAL A 62 -24.84 32.11 14.68
C VAL A 62 -24.23 33.52 14.79
N ASN A 63 -22.91 33.65 14.68
CA ASN A 63 -22.24 34.96 14.76
C ASN A 63 -22.29 35.79 13.45
N LYS A 64 -22.77 35.20 12.34
CA LYS A 64 -22.89 35.92 11.05
C LYS A 64 -24.12 36.83 10.95
N THR A 65 -25.04 36.81 11.92
CA THR A 65 -26.28 37.60 11.90
C THR A 65 -26.26 38.90 12.72
N THR A 66 -25.11 39.37 13.21
CA THR A 66 -25.03 40.69 13.88
C THR A 66 -24.03 41.62 13.20
N SER A 67 -24.57 42.50 12.36
CA SER A 67 -23.86 43.59 11.68
C SER A 67 -23.56 44.75 12.63
N PHE A 68 -22.29 45.15 12.83
CA PHE A 68 -21.95 46.54 13.24
C PHE A 68 -20.55 47.01 12.79
N LYS A 69 -20.60 48.03 11.89
CA LYS A 69 -19.78 49.23 11.68
C LYS A 69 -18.23 49.27 11.84
N LYS A 70 -17.62 49.64 10.69
CA LYS A 70 -16.33 50.30 10.43
C LYS A 70 -15.90 51.42 11.40
N LYS A 71 -14.59 51.47 11.72
CA LYS A 71 -13.63 52.61 11.82
C LYS A 71 -12.27 51.99 12.20
N GLY A 72 -11.06 52.39 11.77
CA GLY A 72 -10.50 53.45 10.95
C GLY A 72 -9.00 53.57 11.33
N LYS A 73 -8.10 53.60 10.33
CA LYS A 73 -6.70 54.11 10.26
C LYS A 73 -5.70 53.91 11.43
N GLY A 74 -4.47 53.48 11.07
CA GLY A 74 -3.25 53.91 11.78
C GLY A 74 -1.99 53.07 11.52
N LYS A 75 -1.16 53.50 10.56
CA LYS A 75 0.24 53.03 10.37
C LYS A 75 1.15 53.81 11.32
N LYS A 76 2.06 53.17 12.06
CA LYS A 76 3.40 53.70 12.39
C LYS A 76 4.36 52.62 12.88
N LYS A 77 5.58 52.69 12.35
CA LYS A 77 6.79 51.92 12.69
C LYS A 77 7.24 52.19 14.13
N GLY A 78 7.80 51.16 14.78
CA GLY A 78 8.63 51.28 15.97
C GLY A 78 9.60 50.11 16.09
N ASN A 79 10.90 50.39 15.93
CA ASN A 79 12.03 49.50 16.19
C ASN A 79 12.04 49.03 17.65
N PHE A 80 12.38 47.76 17.91
CA PHE A 80 13.01 47.41 19.19
C PHE A 80 14.11 46.35 19.04
N LYS A 81 15.17 46.61 19.79
CA LYS A 81 16.52 46.03 19.77
C LYS A 81 16.58 44.57 20.20
N LYS A 82 17.54 43.86 19.61
CA LYS A 82 18.20 42.67 20.19
C LYS A 82 18.62 42.97 21.63
N ASN A 83 18.27 42.08 22.55
CA ASN A 83 19.09 41.78 23.72
C ASN A 83 19.03 40.28 23.98
N GLY A 84 20.20 39.66 23.95
CA GLY A 84 20.38 38.27 24.29
C GLY A 84 20.14 38.04 25.78
N LYS A 85 19.56 36.89 26.09
CA LYS A 85 19.65 36.25 27.39
C LYS A 85 19.99 34.79 27.16
N GLN A 86 21.19 34.42 27.59
CA GLN A 86 21.63 33.04 27.73
C GLN A 86 20.64 32.30 28.65
N VAL A 87 20.15 31.15 28.20
CA VAL A 87 19.43 30.20 29.05
C VAL A 87 20.29 28.94 29.14
N ALA A 88 20.56 28.57 30.39
CA ALA A 88 21.47 27.53 30.82
C ALA A 88 21.15 26.15 30.22
N THR A 89 22.21 25.40 29.95
CA THR A 89 22.21 23.98 29.63
C THR A 89 21.52 23.21 30.76
N GLN A 90 20.34 22.63 30.47
CA GLN A 90 19.72 21.65 31.38
C GLN A 90 20.31 20.26 31.09
N GLU A 91 20.96 19.70 32.09
CA GLU A 91 21.42 18.30 32.09
C GLU A 91 20.24 17.35 31.90
N LYS A 92 20.38 16.41 30.96
CA LYS A 92 19.40 15.35 30.69
C LYS A 92 19.26 14.45 31.92
N LYS A 93 18.09 14.45 32.56
CA LYS A 93 17.72 13.41 33.53
C LYS A 93 17.75 12.03 32.86
N PRO A 94 18.36 11.00 33.48
CA PRO A 94 18.38 9.66 32.92
C PRO A 94 16.96 9.07 32.94
N LYS A 95 16.59 8.40 31.84
CA LYS A 95 15.33 7.68 31.71
C LYS A 95 15.29 6.52 32.74
N PRO A 96 14.14 6.21 33.37
CA PRO A 96 14.05 5.12 34.35
C PRO A 96 14.40 3.78 33.69
N GLY A 97 15.27 3.01 34.32
CA GLY A 97 15.57 1.63 33.91
C GLY A 97 14.43 0.66 34.24
N PRO A 98 14.48 -0.58 33.70
CA PRO A 98 13.58 -1.67 34.08
C PRO A 98 13.47 -1.83 35.59
N LYS A 99 12.26 -2.18 36.07
CA LYS A 99 12.07 -2.67 37.44
C LYS A 99 12.90 -3.96 37.65
N PRO A 100 13.42 -4.24 38.86
CA PRO A 100 14.35 -5.36 39.14
C PRO A 100 13.85 -6.74 38.70
N GLU A 101 12.53 -6.89 38.54
CA GLU A 101 11.82 -8.12 38.22
C GLU A 101 11.59 -8.33 36.71
N THR A 102 11.99 -7.36 35.87
CA THR A 102 11.71 -7.42 34.43
C THR A 102 12.64 -8.41 33.74
N GLU A 103 12.10 -9.56 33.30
CA GLU A 103 12.82 -10.57 32.54
C GLU A 103 13.08 -10.15 31.08
N CYS A 104 14.30 -10.39 30.62
CA CYS A 104 14.68 -10.18 29.23
C CYS A 104 14.02 -11.23 28.32
N PHE A 105 13.24 -10.79 27.34
CA PHE A 105 12.57 -11.65 26.36
C PHE A 105 13.50 -12.48 25.44
N TYR A 106 14.82 -12.32 25.55
CA TYR A 106 15.79 -13.11 24.77
C TYR A 106 16.60 -14.07 25.64
N CYS A 107 17.27 -13.59 26.68
CA CYS A 107 18.09 -14.43 27.56
C CYS A 107 17.41 -14.88 28.86
N LYS A 108 16.17 -14.42 29.12
CA LYS A 108 15.38 -14.72 30.32
C LYS A 108 15.98 -14.27 31.66
N GLN A 109 17.07 -13.51 31.65
CA GLN A 109 17.65 -12.90 32.85
C GLN A 109 16.95 -11.57 33.19
N THR A 110 16.87 -11.23 34.47
CA THR A 110 16.25 -9.99 34.95
C THR A 110 17.19 -8.79 34.87
N GLY A 111 16.64 -7.58 34.96
CA GLY A 111 17.42 -6.34 35.08
C GLY A 111 17.77 -5.62 33.77
N HIS A 112 17.36 -6.14 32.60
CA HIS A 112 17.56 -5.47 31.31
C HIS A 112 16.51 -5.87 30.26
N TRP A 113 16.25 -5.00 29.28
CA TRP A 113 15.31 -5.27 28.19
C TRP A 113 16.02 -5.97 27.05
N LYS A 114 15.30 -6.71 26.19
CA LYS A 114 15.85 -7.38 25.00
C LYS A 114 16.74 -6.46 24.14
N ARG A 115 16.35 -5.19 23.98
CA ARG A 115 17.11 -4.18 23.20
C ARG A 115 18.50 -3.88 23.78
N ASN A 116 18.67 -4.05 25.09
CA ASN A 116 19.92 -3.82 25.82
C ASN A 116 20.54 -5.14 26.31
N CYS A 117 20.08 -6.29 25.80
CA CYS A 117 20.58 -7.59 26.20
C CYS A 117 21.95 -7.84 25.55
N PRO A 118 23.02 -8.09 26.34
CA PRO A 118 24.35 -8.35 25.80
C PRO A 118 24.37 -9.53 24.82
N LYS A 119 23.62 -10.60 25.13
CA LYS A 119 23.51 -11.79 24.28
C LYS A 119 22.80 -11.51 22.97
N TYR A 120 21.69 -10.77 23.01
CA TYR A 120 20.96 -10.35 21.79
C TYR A 120 21.80 -9.43 20.90
N LEU A 121 22.57 -8.51 21.49
CA LEU A 121 23.43 -7.59 20.73
C LEU A 121 24.62 -8.32 20.11
N ALA A 122 25.17 -9.34 20.77
CA ALA A 122 26.18 -10.23 20.20
C ALA A 122 25.61 -11.09 19.06
N ASP A 123 24.48 -11.77 19.28
CA ASP A 123 23.84 -12.62 18.25
C ASP A 123 23.37 -11.81 17.03
N LYS A 124 23.02 -10.52 17.22
CA LYS A 124 22.70 -9.60 16.13
C LYS A 124 23.94 -9.19 15.33
N LYS A 125 25.11 -9.04 15.97
CA LYS A 125 26.38 -8.78 15.28
C LYS A 125 26.87 -10.00 14.51
N ASP A 126 26.59 -11.19 15.01
CA ASP A 126 26.96 -12.47 14.38
C ASP A 126 25.92 -12.96 13.33
N GLY A 127 24.93 -12.14 12.97
CA GLY A 127 23.94 -12.47 11.92
C GLY A 127 22.92 -13.56 12.29
N LYS A 128 22.86 -14.02 13.55
CA LYS A 128 21.98 -15.12 14.00
C LYS A 128 20.54 -14.69 14.30
N VAL A 129 20.23 -13.39 14.19
CA VAL A 129 18.90 -12.86 14.49
C VAL A 129 18.14 -12.63 13.18
N ASN A 130 17.38 -13.63 12.74
CA ASN A 130 16.49 -13.54 11.58
C ASN A 130 15.45 -12.42 11.76
N LYS A 131 15.42 -11.46 10.83
CA LYS A 131 14.31 -10.53 10.67
C LYS A 131 13.17 -11.24 9.94
N GLY A 132 12.08 -11.50 10.65
CA GLY A 132 10.72 -11.48 10.11
C GLY A 132 10.40 -12.41 8.94
N LEU A 133 10.56 -13.72 9.12
CA LEU A 133 9.86 -14.72 8.33
C LEU A 133 8.37 -14.73 8.75
N PHE A 134 7.48 -14.10 7.97
CA PHE A 134 6.05 -14.41 8.02
C PHE A 134 5.73 -15.41 6.91
N LEU A 135 6.06 -16.67 7.16
CA LEU A 135 5.29 -17.78 6.60
C LEU A 135 4.08 -17.94 7.53
N LEU A 136 2.88 -17.73 7.01
CA LEU A 136 1.66 -18.14 7.71
C LEU A 136 1.76 -19.64 8.00
N PRO A 137 1.74 -20.09 9.26
CA PRO A 137 1.52 -21.49 9.53
C PRO A 137 0.06 -21.79 9.16
N ALA A 138 -0.14 -22.62 8.13
CA ALA A 138 -1.42 -23.23 7.84
C ALA A 138 -1.82 -24.14 9.01
N SER A 139 -2.37 -23.55 10.07
CA SER A 139 -3.19 -24.25 11.06
C SER A 139 -4.64 -24.14 10.60
N ALA A 140 -4.94 -24.85 9.51
CA ALA A 140 -6.31 -25.12 9.11
C ALA A 140 -6.93 -26.04 10.17
N SER A 141 -7.61 -25.44 11.16
CA SER A 141 -8.62 -26.17 11.91
C SER A 141 -9.72 -26.58 10.94
N ARG A 142 -9.93 -27.88 10.88
CA ARG A 142 -10.88 -28.60 10.03
C ARG A 142 -12.29 -28.05 10.20
N VAL A 143 -12.79 -27.28 9.24
CA VAL A 143 -14.19 -27.33 8.80
C VAL A 143 -14.26 -26.92 7.32
N CYS A 144 -13.97 -27.84 6.42
CA CYS A 144 -14.43 -27.76 5.03
C CYS A 144 -14.93 -29.16 4.66
N GLY A 145 -16.24 -29.26 4.42
CA GLY A 145 -16.86 -30.47 3.88
C GLY A 145 -16.16 -30.85 2.58
N ILE A 146 -15.78 -32.13 2.49
CA ILE A 146 -15.17 -32.71 1.30
C ILE A 146 -16.29 -32.91 0.29
N GLU A 147 -16.46 -31.98 -0.65
CA GLU A 147 -17.04 -32.34 -1.95
C GLU A 147 -15.97 -33.09 -2.74
N GLN A 148 -16.33 -34.27 -3.25
CA GLN A 148 -15.40 -35.17 -3.95
C GLN A 148 -14.82 -34.49 -5.19
N PRO A 149 -13.52 -34.68 -5.49
CA PRO A 149 -12.94 -34.17 -6.72
C PRO A 149 -13.62 -34.83 -7.94
N PRO A 150 -13.90 -34.07 -9.01
CA PRO A 150 -14.43 -34.65 -10.24
C PRO A 150 -13.45 -35.66 -10.84
N PRO A 151 -13.95 -36.64 -11.61
CA PRO A 151 -13.14 -37.74 -12.13
C PRO A 151 -12.03 -37.20 -13.03
N ARG A 152 -10.84 -37.80 -12.92
CA ARG A 152 -9.66 -37.49 -13.73
C ARG A 152 -9.95 -37.80 -15.20
N SER A 153 -10.13 -36.75 -16.00
CA SER A 153 -10.03 -36.84 -17.45
C SER A 153 -8.57 -36.75 -17.88
N ASN A 154 -8.20 -37.59 -18.85
CA ASN A 154 -6.87 -37.70 -19.43
C ASN A 154 -6.36 -36.36 -20.01
N GLY A 155 -5.08 -36.07 -19.77
CA GLY A 155 -4.16 -35.63 -20.84
C GLY A 155 -4.00 -34.14 -21.18
N GLU A 156 -4.80 -33.21 -20.67
CA GLU A 156 -4.63 -31.78 -20.95
C GLU A 156 -4.89 -30.98 -19.67
N ASN A 157 -3.98 -30.07 -19.29
CA ASN A 157 -4.23 -29.18 -18.16
C ASN A 157 -5.45 -28.32 -18.53
N ASP A 158 -6.59 -28.51 -17.85
CA ASP A 158 -7.74 -27.62 -18.03
C ASP A 158 -7.39 -26.23 -17.44
N HIS A 159 -6.72 -25.42 -18.26
CA HIS A 159 -6.26 -24.07 -17.92
C HIS A 159 -7.44 -23.21 -17.47
N ILE A 160 -8.62 -23.39 -18.09
CA ILE A 160 -9.84 -22.69 -17.73
C ILE A 160 -10.30 -23.08 -16.33
N ALA A 161 -10.24 -24.36 -15.96
CA ALA A 161 -10.57 -24.80 -14.61
C ALA A 161 -9.62 -24.20 -13.56
N VAL A 162 -8.32 -24.09 -13.86
CA VAL A 162 -7.32 -23.45 -12.98
C VAL A 162 -7.63 -21.97 -12.80
N LEU A 163 -7.84 -21.22 -13.88
CA LEU A 163 -8.20 -19.80 -13.83
C LEU A 163 -9.52 -19.57 -13.08
N LYS A 164 -10.54 -20.41 -13.33
CA LYS A 164 -11.79 -20.37 -12.58
C LYS A 164 -11.59 -20.70 -11.10
N ALA A 165 -10.65 -21.58 -10.76
CA ALA A 165 -10.33 -21.89 -9.36
C ALA A 165 -9.70 -20.69 -8.65
N LEU A 166 -8.78 -19.97 -9.30
CA LEU A 166 -8.20 -18.73 -8.77
C LEU A 166 -9.29 -17.68 -8.50
N ALA A 167 -10.17 -17.42 -9.48
CA ALA A 167 -11.27 -16.48 -9.30
C ALA A 167 -12.27 -16.89 -8.21
N ARG A 168 -12.57 -18.19 -8.07
CA ARG A 168 -13.40 -18.70 -6.97
C ARG A 168 -12.73 -18.54 -5.62
N ALA A 169 -11.41 -18.76 -5.53
CA ALA A 169 -10.66 -18.59 -4.30
C ALA A 169 -10.70 -17.13 -3.83
N LEU A 170 -10.45 -16.18 -4.74
CA LEU A 170 -10.56 -14.74 -4.47
C LEU A 170 -11.95 -14.35 -3.96
N ARG A 171 -13.00 -14.76 -4.69
CA ARG A 171 -14.40 -14.48 -4.31
C ARG A 171 -14.73 -15.00 -2.92
N LYS A 172 -14.43 -16.27 -2.64
CA LYS A 172 -14.65 -16.87 -1.31
C LYS A 172 -13.90 -16.12 -0.20
N THR A 173 -12.70 -15.63 -0.52
CA THR A 173 -11.88 -14.86 0.43
C THR A 173 -12.50 -13.50 0.70
N GLU A 174 -13.03 -12.85 -0.34
CA GLU A 174 -13.73 -11.57 -0.20
C GLU A 174 -15.03 -11.72 0.58
N ASP A 175 -15.85 -12.72 0.25
CA ASP A 175 -17.10 -12.99 0.96
C ASP A 175 -16.83 -13.22 2.46
N ALA A 176 -15.77 -13.97 2.79
CA ALA A 176 -15.36 -14.19 4.17
C ALA A 176 -14.91 -12.89 4.86
N TYR A 177 -14.09 -12.07 4.18
CA TYR A 177 -13.63 -10.78 4.71
C TYR A 177 -14.78 -9.81 4.95
N LEU A 178 -15.66 -9.63 3.97
CA LEU A 178 -16.82 -8.76 4.07
C LEU A 178 -17.83 -9.27 5.12
N GLY A 179 -17.94 -10.60 5.29
CA GLY A 179 -18.71 -11.20 6.37
C GLY A 179 -18.14 -10.91 7.77
N ILE A 180 -16.81 -10.78 7.91
CA ILE A 180 -16.18 -10.32 9.15
C ILE A 180 -16.41 -8.82 9.34
N ALA A 181 -16.19 -8.01 8.30
CA ALA A 181 -16.40 -6.57 8.37
C ALA A 181 -17.85 -6.22 8.75
N ASP A 182 -18.84 -6.97 8.27
CA ASP A 182 -20.24 -6.81 8.63
C ASP A 182 -20.53 -7.11 10.11
N LYS A 183 -19.91 -8.17 10.66
CA LYS A 183 -20.07 -8.52 12.09
C LYS A 183 -19.40 -7.52 13.02
N MET A 184 -18.27 -6.96 12.60
CA MET A 184 -17.47 -6.04 13.40
C MET A 184 -17.79 -4.57 13.13
N VAL A 185 -18.78 -4.27 12.27
CA VAL A 185 -19.05 -2.92 11.75
C VAL A 185 -19.35 -1.88 12.86
N GLY A 186 -19.93 -2.31 13.97
CA GLY A 186 -20.24 -1.45 15.11
C GLY A 186 -19.03 -1.10 15.99
N GLU A 187 -18.00 -1.95 15.97
CA GLU A 187 -16.77 -1.77 16.78
C GLU A 187 -15.61 -1.22 15.92
N PHE A 188 -15.49 -1.68 14.68
CA PHE A 188 -14.40 -1.38 13.74
C PHE A 188 -14.95 -1.03 12.34
N PRO A 189 -15.67 0.09 12.18
CA PRO A 189 -16.23 0.49 10.89
C PRO A 189 -15.14 0.75 9.83
N GLU A 190 -13.90 1.01 10.22
CA GLU A 190 -12.76 1.16 9.31
C GLU A 190 -12.49 -0.09 8.44
N LEU A 191 -12.92 -1.28 8.86
CA LEU A 191 -12.81 -2.50 8.03
C LEU A 191 -13.58 -2.36 6.71
N ALA A 192 -14.64 -1.56 6.69
CA ALA A 192 -15.37 -1.23 5.46
C ALA A 192 -14.60 -0.28 4.53
N LEU A 193 -13.68 0.53 5.07
CA LEU A 193 -12.79 1.40 4.28
C LEU A 193 -11.58 0.65 3.74
N MET A 194 -11.10 -0.33 4.48
CA MET A 194 -9.91 -1.10 4.11
C MET A 194 -10.14 -1.90 2.83
N GLY A 195 -9.19 -1.79 1.91
CA GLY A 195 -9.17 -2.54 0.67
C GLY A 195 -7.76 -2.65 0.12
N SER A 196 -7.58 -3.54 -0.85
CA SER A 196 -6.27 -3.86 -1.42
C SER A 196 -6.37 -4.29 -2.88
N CYS A 197 -5.33 -3.97 -3.66
CA CYS A 197 -5.08 -4.58 -4.94
C CYS A 197 -4.56 -6.01 -4.71
N VAL A 198 -4.90 -6.93 -5.60
CA VAL A 198 -4.46 -8.33 -5.52
C VAL A 198 -3.79 -8.69 -6.83
N LEU A 199 -2.50 -9.02 -6.74
CA LEU A 199 -1.76 -9.64 -7.83
C LEU A 199 -1.28 -11.01 -7.37
N SER A 200 -1.64 -12.05 -8.09
CA SER A 200 -1.25 -13.42 -7.78
C SER A 200 -0.76 -14.12 -9.05
N MET A 201 0.32 -14.87 -8.92
CA MET A 201 0.88 -15.71 -9.97
C MET A 201 0.99 -17.15 -9.45
N LEU A 202 0.53 -18.10 -10.24
CA LEU A 202 0.66 -19.53 -10.01
C LEU A 202 1.47 -20.16 -11.15
N MET A 203 2.52 -20.88 -10.81
CA MET A 203 3.35 -21.63 -11.76
C MET A 203 3.07 -23.12 -11.60
N LYS A 204 2.77 -23.82 -12.70
CA LYS A 204 2.57 -25.27 -12.74
C LYS A 204 3.29 -25.86 -13.96
N GLY A 205 4.51 -26.36 -13.76
CA GLY A 205 5.34 -26.80 -14.87
C GLY A 205 5.68 -25.61 -15.77
N GLU A 206 5.37 -25.73 -17.07
CA GLU A 206 5.54 -24.66 -18.06
C GLU A 206 4.37 -23.67 -18.10
N ASP A 207 3.30 -23.90 -17.34
CA ASP A 207 2.12 -23.04 -17.35
C ASP A 207 2.18 -22.00 -16.22
N MET A 208 2.08 -20.73 -16.62
CA MET A 208 1.94 -19.60 -15.72
C MET A 208 0.50 -19.06 -15.77
N TYR A 209 -0.09 -18.85 -14.60
CA TYR A 209 -1.41 -18.25 -14.45
C TYR A 209 -1.30 -16.99 -13.62
N VAL A 210 -1.83 -15.88 -14.12
CA VAL A 210 -1.79 -14.58 -13.45
C VAL A 210 -3.22 -14.12 -13.19
N MET A 211 -3.46 -13.64 -11.97
CA MET A 211 -4.73 -13.06 -11.53
C MET A 211 -4.49 -11.66 -10.98
N GLY A 212 -5.17 -10.66 -11.53
CA GLY A 212 -5.05 -9.25 -11.14
C GLY A 212 -6.38 -8.61 -10.74
N VAL A 213 -6.40 -7.89 -9.62
CA VAL A 213 -7.47 -6.97 -9.20
C VAL A 213 -6.83 -5.66 -8.77
N GLY A 214 -7.25 -4.55 -9.34
CA GLY A 214 -6.58 -3.26 -9.16
C GLY A 214 -5.54 -2.99 -10.25
N ASP A 215 -4.53 -2.21 -9.92
CA ASP A 215 -3.54 -1.60 -10.83
C ASP A 215 -2.09 -2.08 -10.58
N SER A 216 -1.91 -3.11 -9.76
CA SER A 216 -0.63 -3.84 -9.70
C SER A 216 -0.40 -4.63 -11.00
N ARG A 217 0.85 -4.72 -11.45
CA ARG A 217 1.18 -5.30 -12.76
C ARG A 217 2.11 -6.49 -12.69
N ALA A 218 1.91 -7.42 -13.62
CA ALA A 218 2.89 -8.45 -13.96
C ALA A 218 3.44 -8.17 -15.36
N VAL A 219 4.77 -8.05 -15.47
CA VAL A 219 5.48 -7.76 -16.73
C VAL A 219 6.50 -8.85 -17.00
N LEU A 220 6.36 -9.53 -18.12
CA LEU A 220 7.26 -10.57 -18.61
C LEU A 220 8.34 -9.95 -19.48
N ALA A 221 9.61 -10.27 -19.20
CA ALA A 221 10.72 -9.99 -20.08
C ALA A 221 10.96 -11.19 -21.00
N THR A 222 10.82 -10.98 -22.31
CA THR A 222 11.03 -12.03 -23.33
C THR A 222 11.94 -11.50 -24.44
N MET A 223 12.69 -12.40 -25.07
CA MET A 223 13.45 -12.06 -26.27
C MET A 223 12.54 -11.86 -27.48
N ASP A 224 12.75 -10.78 -28.21
CA ASP A 224 12.11 -10.53 -29.50
C ASP A 224 12.67 -11.46 -30.59
N SER A 225 11.81 -11.88 -31.52
CA SER A 225 12.18 -12.83 -32.57
C SER A 225 13.09 -12.24 -33.66
N VAL A 226 13.20 -10.90 -33.73
CA VAL A 226 13.86 -10.20 -34.85
C VAL A 226 15.40 -10.26 -34.75
N ASP A 227 15.94 -10.47 -33.55
CA ASP A 227 17.38 -10.50 -33.29
C ASP A 227 18.01 -11.88 -33.50
N LEU A 228 17.20 -12.93 -33.71
CA LEU A 228 17.72 -14.29 -33.96
C LEU A 228 18.23 -14.49 -35.39
N GLU A 229 17.77 -13.67 -36.36
CA GLU A 229 18.16 -13.82 -37.77
C GLU A 229 19.35 -12.94 -38.17
N HIS A 230 19.80 -12.00 -37.32
CA HIS A 230 20.92 -11.10 -37.62
C HIS A 230 22.25 -11.47 -36.91
N ILE A 231 22.31 -12.61 -36.23
CA ILE A 231 23.59 -13.19 -35.79
C ILE A 231 24.22 -13.95 -36.98
N SER A 232 24.41 -13.25 -38.10
CA SER A 232 25.37 -13.67 -39.12
C SER A 232 26.74 -13.20 -38.66
N GLU A 233 27.66 -14.16 -38.54
CA GLU A 233 29.07 -13.98 -38.21
C GLU A 233 29.68 -12.70 -38.82
N GLY A 234 30.07 -11.69 -38.01
CA GLY A 234 30.95 -10.65 -38.54
C GLY A 234 31.02 -9.25 -37.93
N SER A 235 30.25 -8.87 -36.90
CA SER A 235 30.42 -7.55 -36.28
C SER A 235 30.36 -7.58 -34.75
N PHE A 236 31.53 -7.39 -34.14
CA PHE A 236 31.71 -7.11 -32.72
C PHE A 236 31.30 -5.66 -32.45
N ASP A 237 29.99 -5.42 -32.32
CA ASP A 237 29.48 -4.22 -31.66
C ASP A 237 28.46 -4.71 -30.60
N GLY A 238 28.70 -4.36 -29.35
CA GLY A 238 28.14 -5.00 -28.14
C GLY A 238 26.65 -4.75 -27.91
N LEU A 239 25.80 -5.12 -28.86
CA LEU A 239 24.34 -5.09 -28.71
C LEU A 239 23.90 -6.32 -27.90
N SER A 240 23.75 -6.13 -26.60
CA SER A 240 22.98 -7.03 -25.74
C SER A 240 21.61 -7.31 -26.38
N PRO A 241 21.14 -8.57 -26.42
CA PRO A 241 19.81 -8.87 -26.97
C PRO A 241 18.75 -8.08 -26.19
N CYS A 242 18.02 -7.20 -26.85
CA CYS A 242 17.09 -6.30 -26.18
C CYS A 242 15.85 -7.10 -25.74
N LEU A 243 15.58 -7.18 -24.44
CA LEU A 243 14.35 -7.82 -23.96
C LEU A 243 13.15 -6.90 -24.17
N SER A 244 12.06 -7.47 -24.70
CA SER A 244 10.77 -6.79 -24.77
C SER A 244 9.96 -7.03 -23.50
N ALA A 245 9.19 -6.00 -23.13
CA ALA A 245 8.34 -6.01 -21.94
C ALA A 245 6.89 -6.32 -22.32
N VAL A 246 6.38 -7.46 -21.87
CA VAL A 246 5.00 -7.90 -22.14
C VAL A 246 4.19 -7.87 -20.84
N GLN A 247 3.26 -6.92 -20.74
CA GLN A 247 2.36 -6.84 -19.60
C GLN A 247 1.28 -7.92 -19.67
N LEU A 248 1.17 -8.73 -18.61
CA LEU A 248 0.26 -9.88 -18.53
C LEU A 248 -1.06 -9.57 -17.81
N THR A 249 -1.15 -8.41 -17.15
CA THR A 249 -2.32 -7.98 -16.37
C THR A 249 -3.00 -6.79 -17.02
N SER A 250 -4.32 -6.70 -16.87
CA SER A 250 -5.06 -5.46 -17.17
C SER A 250 -5.09 -4.54 -15.96
N ASP A 251 -4.79 -3.25 -16.15
CA ASP A 251 -4.92 -2.24 -15.11
C ASP A 251 -6.39 -1.93 -14.81
N HIS A 252 -6.78 -1.93 -13.54
CA HIS A 252 -8.12 -1.54 -13.11
C HIS A 252 -8.09 -0.22 -12.33
N SER A 253 -7.94 0.89 -13.06
CA SER A 253 -7.92 2.24 -12.51
C SER A 253 -8.72 3.22 -13.36
N THR A 254 -8.98 4.42 -12.82
CA THR A 254 -9.64 5.51 -13.56
C THR A 254 -8.80 6.07 -14.70
N SER A 255 -7.52 5.73 -14.76
CA SER A 255 -6.67 6.03 -15.92
C SER A 255 -7.03 5.18 -17.15
N MET A 256 -7.75 4.06 -16.95
CA MET A 256 -8.22 3.20 -18.03
C MET A 256 -9.60 3.66 -18.53
N PRO A 257 -9.72 4.17 -19.77
CA PRO A 257 -10.98 4.72 -20.28
C PRO A 257 -12.12 3.69 -20.30
N GLU A 258 -11.81 2.41 -20.50
CA GLU A 258 -12.78 1.33 -20.50
C GLU A 258 -13.43 1.12 -19.13
N GLU A 259 -12.64 1.16 -18.05
CA GLU A 259 -13.17 1.04 -16.68
C GLU A 259 -13.99 2.28 -16.29
N VAL A 260 -13.58 3.48 -16.70
CA VAL A 260 -14.35 4.71 -16.49
C VAL A 260 -15.69 4.64 -17.21
N ARG A 261 -15.71 4.20 -18.47
CA ARG A 261 -16.96 4.00 -19.23
C ARG A 261 -17.83 2.94 -18.59
N ARG A 262 -17.25 1.81 -18.16
CA ARG A 262 -17.97 0.74 -17.45
C ARG A 262 -18.71 1.28 -16.23
N ILE A 263 -18.01 1.97 -15.33
CA ILE A 263 -18.61 2.50 -14.10
C ILE A 263 -19.73 3.50 -14.41
N ARG A 264 -19.52 4.41 -15.38
CA ARG A 264 -20.55 5.38 -15.79
C ARG A 264 -21.79 4.71 -16.38
N ASN A 265 -21.61 3.66 -17.16
CA ASN A 265 -22.73 2.91 -17.76
C ASN A 265 -23.49 2.07 -16.72
N GLU A 266 -22.80 1.56 -15.69
CA GLU A 266 -23.41 0.84 -14.57
C GLU A 266 -24.17 1.78 -13.62
N HIS A 267 -23.85 3.08 -13.62
CA HIS A 267 -24.45 4.11 -12.75
C HIS A 267 -24.93 5.33 -13.57
N PRO A 268 -25.90 5.17 -14.49
CA PRO A 268 -26.39 6.27 -15.33
C PRO A 268 -27.05 7.38 -14.51
N ASP A 269 -27.54 7.04 -13.32
CA ASP A 269 -28.28 7.94 -12.42
C ASP A 269 -27.35 8.78 -11.54
N ASP A 270 -26.04 8.49 -11.55
CA ASP A 270 -25.03 9.17 -10.74
C ASP A 270 -23.93 9.80 -11.62
N PRO A 271 -24.10 11.07 -12.03
CA PRO A 271 -23.07 11.81 -12.78
C PRO A 271 -21.74 11.93 -12.04
N SER A 272 -21.75 11.74 -10.71
CA SER A 272 -20.58 11.85 -9.84
C SER A 272 -19.89 10.52 -9.55
N ALA A 273 -20.34 9.41 -10.19
CA ALA A 273 -19.75 8.08 -10.04
C ALA A 273 -18.22 8.09 -10.23
N ILE A 274 -17.74 8.93 -11.15
CA ILE A 274 -16.31 9.27 -11.32
C ILE A 274 -16.15 10.77 -11.11
N SER A 275 -15.42 11.16 -10.06
CA SER A 275 -15.18 12.56 -9.68
C SER A 275 -13.72 12.78 -9.36
N LYS A 276 -13.12 13.86 -9.88
CA LYS A 276 -11.70 14.19 -9.72
C LYS A 276 -10.75 13.02 -10.04
N ASP A 277 -11.03 12.31 -11.14
CA ASP A 277 -10.26 11.11 -11.56
C ASP A 277 -10.22 10.00 -10.48
N ARG A 278 -11.31 9.85 -9.72
CA ARG A 278 -11.46 8.82 -8.68
C ARG A 278 -12.91 8.32 -8.64
N VAL A 279 -13.10 7.05 -8.33
CA VAL A 279 -14.42 6.46 -8.06
C VAL A 279 -15.01 7.13 -6.82
N LYS A 280 -16.14 7.83 -6.99
CA LYS A 280 -16.80 8.68 -5.99
C LYS A 280 -15.88 9.69 -5.30
N GLY A 281 -14.79 10.10 -5.95
CA GLY A 281 -13.79 10.99 -5.35
C GLY A 281 -12.84 10.30 -4.36
N SER A 282 -13.00 8.99 -4.12
CA SER A 282 -12.31 8.26 -3.05
C SER A 282 -11.15 7.41 -3.54
N LEU A 283 -11.33 6.52 -4.52
CA LEU A 283 -10.28 5.59 -4.98
C LEU A 283 -9.92 5.78 -6.45
N LYS A 284 -8.63 5.70 -6.80
CA LYS A 284 -8.21 5.62 -8.20
C LYS A 284 -8.44 4.24 -8.81
N VAL A 285 -8.34 3.19 -8.01
CA VAL A 285 -8.63 1.82 -8.43
C VAL A 285 -10.12 1.61 -8.64
N THR A 286 -10.48 0.93 -9.73
CA THR A 286 -11.88 0.65 -10.12
C THR A 286 -12.32 -0.76 -9.73
N ARG A 287 -11.35 -1.60 -9.35
CA ARG A 287 -11.57 -2.92 -8.77
C ARG A 287 -10.62 -3.13 -7.60
N ALA A 288 -11.12 -3.66 -6.50
CA ALA A 288 -10.33 -3.94 -5.31
C ALA A 288 -10.97 -5.05 -4.47
N PHE A 289 -10.12 -5.77 -3.74
CA PHE A 289 -10.56 -6.59 -2.61
C PHE A 289 -10.96 -5.70 -1.45
N GLY A 290 -12.05 -6.02 -0.74
CA GLY A 290 -12.55 -5.21 0.37
C GLY A 290 -13.19 -3.91 -0.14
N ALA A 291 -12.87 -2.77 0.50
CA ALA A 291 -13.43 -1.45 0.21
C ALA A 291 -14.97 -1.47 0.16
N GLY A 292 -15.56 -2.09 1.19
CA GLY A 292 -17.00 -2.32 1.32
C GLY A 292 -17.83 -1.04 1.19
N PHE A 293 -17.31 0.10 1.62
CA PHE A 293 -18.02 1.40 1.51
C PHE A 293 -18.37 1.81 0.07
N LEU A 294 -17.68 1.26 -0.94
CA LEU A 294 -18.01 1.46 -2.36
C LEU A 294 -18.85 0.31 -2.94
N LYS A 295 -19.06 -0.78 -2.20
CA LYS A 295 -19.77 -1.98 -2.65
C LYS A 295 -21.21 -2.05 -2.17
N GLN A 296 -21.50 -1.58 -0.96
CA GLN A 296 -22.87 -1.54 -0.45
C GLN A 296 -23.09 -0.31 0.46
N PRO A 297 -24.29 0.31 0.41
CA PRO A 297 -24.65 1.45 1.25
C PRO A 297 -24.45 1.19 2.75
N LYS A 298 -24.83 -0.01 3.23
CA LYS A 298 -24.72 -0.36 4.66
C LYS A 298 -23.32 -0.14 5.25
N TRP A 299 -22.29 -0.42 4.47
CA TRP A 299 -20.90 -0.27 4.89
C TRP A 299 -20.43 1.18 4.81
N ASN A 300 -20.98 1.96 3.88
CA ASN A 300 -20.77 3.40 3.83
C ASN A 300 -21.44 4.10 5.03
N ASP A 301 -22.69 3.73 5.34
CA ASP A 301 -23.48 4.32 6.41
C ASP A 301 -22.91 4.05 7.81
N ALA A 302 -22.13 2.98 7.96
CA ALA A 302 -21.41 2.69 9.20
C ALA A 302 -20.24 3.64 9.49
N LEU A 303 -19.71 4.31 8.46
CA LEU A 303 -18.52 5.15 8.60
C LEU A 303 -18.81 6.47 9.33
N LEU A 304 -17.74 7.12 9.79
CA LEU A 304 -17.80 8.55 10.16
C LEU A 304 -18.27 9.36 8.96
N GLU A 305 -19.05 10.42 9.20
CA GLU A 305 -19.64 11.24 8.16
C GLU A 305 -18.59 11.77 7.18
N MET A 306 -17.40 12.12 7.68
CA MET A 306 -16.27 12.59 6.86
C MET A 306 -15.72 11.54 5.87
N PHE A 307 -15.93 10.25 6.12
CA PHE A 307 -15.48 9.15 5.27
C PHE A 307 -16.59 8.59 4.39
N ARG A 308 -17.83 9.06 4.57
CA ARG A 308 -18.96 8.64 3.74
C ARG A 308 -18.84 9.25 2.35
N ILE A 309 -19.20 8.45 1.37
CA ILE A 309 -19.52 8.94 0.03
C ILE A 309 -21.01 9.19 -0.09
N ASP A 310 -21.38 10.03 -1.04
CA ASP A 310 -22.76 10.18 -1.48
C ASP A 310 -23.16 8.96 -2.31
N TYR A 311 -23.63 7.90 -1.66
CA TYR A 311 -23.93 6.62 -2.31
C TYR A 311 -25.31 6.70 -2.97
N VAL A 312 -25.38 6.49 -4.29
CA VAL A 312 -26.64 6.53 -5.05
C VAL A 312 -27.06 5.10 -5.40
N GLY A 313 -28.28 4.73 -5.01
CA GLY A 313 -28.82 3.39 -5.25
C GLY A 313 -28.18 2.32 -4.38
N SER A 314 -28.09 1.10 -4.91
CA SER A 314 -27.53 -0.06 -4.20
C SER A 314 -26.49 -0.85 -5.01
N SER A 315 -26.21 -0.40 -6.24
CA SER A 315 -25.23 -1.01 -7.12
C SER A 315 -23.80 -0.71 -6.64
N PRO A 316 -22.88 -1.68 -6.69
CA PRO A 316 -21.49 -1.48 -6.30
C PRO A 316 -20.73 -0.61 -7.31
N TYR A 317 -20.06 0.44 -6.85
CA TYR A 317 -19.21 1.29 -7.70
C TYR A 317 -17.87 0.64 -8.09
N ILE A 318 -17.39 -0.30 -7.27
CA ILE A 318 -16.20 -1.10 -7.55
C ILE A 318 -16.52 -2.59 -7.36
N THR A 319 -15.76 -3.45 -8.03
CA THR A 319 -15.91 -4.91 -7.91
C THR A 319 -14.60 -5.57 -7.49
N CYS A 320 -14.64 -6.85 -7.11
CA CYS A 320 -13.43 -7.69 -6.98
C CYS A 320 -13.37 -8.74 -8.10
N ASN A 321 -13.84 -8.39 -9.30
CA ASN A 321 -13.76 -9.28 -10.45
C ASN A 321 -12.35 -9.24 -11.06
N PRO A 322 -11.58 -10.35 -11.04
CA PRO A 322 -10.21 -10.34 -11.51
C PRO A 322 -10.08 -10.35 -13.02
N SER A 323 -8.97 -9.79 -13.52
CA SER A 323 -8.39 -10.18 -14.81
C SER A 323 -7.63 -11.49 -14.63
N LEU A 324 -7.76 -12.40 -15.59
CA LEU A 324 -7.19 -13.74 -15.56
C LEU A 324 -6.41 -13.95 -16.85
N PHE A 325 -5.15 -14.37 -16.73
CA PHE A 325 -4.28 -14.59 -17.87
C PHE A 325 -3.53 -15.92 -17.70
N HIS A 326 -3.40 -16.66 -18.80
CA HIS A 326 -2.57 -17.86 -18.89
C HIS A 326 -1.49 -17.61 -19.93
N HIS A 327 -0.25 -17.95 -19.57
CA HIS A 327 0.90 -17.90 -20.44
C HIS A 327 1.62 -19.24 -20.36
N ARG A 328 2.00 -19.81 -21.50
CA ARG A 328 2.89 -20.97 -21.54
C ARG A 328 4.31 -20.48 -21.74
N LEU A 329 5.18 -20.80 -20.78
CA LEU A 329 6.57 -20.39 -20.78
C LEU A 329 7.28 -20.89 -22.03
N SER A 330 8.11 -20.04 -22.60
CA SER A 330 8.99 -20.36 -23.72
C SER A 330 10.46 -20.19 -23.32
N THR A 331 11.36 -20.76 -24.12
CA THR A 331 12.81 -20.57 -23.92
C THR A 331 13.27 -19.13 -24.14
N ARG A 332 12.40 -18.25 -24.68
CA ARG A 332 12.67 -16.82 -24.86
C ARG A 332 12.35 -16.00 -23.61
N ASP A 333 11.51 -16.54 -22.73
CA ASP A 333 11.11 -15.87 -21.51
C ASP A 333 12.29 -15.90 -20.53
N ARG A 334 12.63 -14.75 -19.95
CA ARG A 334 13.81 -14.62 -19.09
C ARG A 334 13.43 -14.45 -17.62
N PHE A 335 12.62 -13.44 -17.33
CA PHE A 335 12.18 -13.13 -15.97
C PHE A 335 10.83 -12.43 -15.96
N LEU A 336 10.19 -12.43 -14.80
CA LEU A 336 8.93 -11.74 -14.54
C LEU A 336 9.13 -10.69 -13.45
N ILE A 337 8.53 -9.52 -13.63
CA ILE A 337 8.41 -8.47 -12.61
C ILE A 337 6.95 -8.45 -12.15
N LEU A 338 6.72 -8.64 -10.85
CA LEU A 338 5.44 -8.39 -10.19
C LEU A 338 5.60 -7.17 -9.30
N SER A 339 4.79 -6.14 -9.50
CA SER A 339 4.92 -4.93 -8.69
C SER A 339 3.63 -4.16 -8.46
N SER A 340 3.63 -3.33 -7.41
CA SER A 340 2.59 -2.32 -7.20
C SER A 340 2.68 -1.20 -8.25
N ASP A 341 1.62 -0.41 -8.35
CA ASP A 341 1.53 0.74 -9.25
C ASP A 341 2.60 1.81 -8.95
N GLY A 342 3.05 1.91 -7.70
CA GLY A 342 4.10 2.83 -7.25
C GLY A 342 5.39 2.76 -8.08
N LEU A 343 5.75 1.59 -8.63
CA LEU A 343 6.88 1.47 -9.57
C LEU A 343 6.61 2.25 -10.86
N TYR A 344 5.44 2.05 -11.44
CA TYR A 344 5.06 2.56 -12.77
C TYR A 344 4.64 4.04 -12.76
N GLN A 345 4.63 4.68 -11.59
CA GLN A 345 4.58 6.14 -11.48
C GLN A 345 5.89 6.80 -11.94
N TYR A 346 6.98 6.03 -12.02
CA TYR A 346 8.32 6.50 -12.40
C TYR A 346 8.96 5.71 -13.53
N PHE A 347 8.37 4.57 -13.92
CA PHE A 347 8.91 3.66 -14.93
C PHE A 347 7.89 3.33 -16.00
N THR A 348 8.36 3.19 -17.24
CA THR A 348 7.64 2.39 -18.24
C THR A 348 7.95 0.90 -18.05
N ASN A 349 7.17 0.03 -18.70
CA ASN A 349 7.40 -1.42 -18.63
C ASN A 349 8.78 -1.77 -19.23
N GLU A 350 9.14 -1.12 -20.32
CA GLU A 350 10.40 -1.29 -21.05
C GLU A 350 11.59 -0.82 -20.20
N GLU A 351 11.48 0.35 -19.55
CA GLU A 351 12.52 0.85 -18.65
C GLU A 351 12.75 -0.10 -17.47
N ALA A 352 11.68 -0.64 -16.89
CA ALA A 352 11.79 -1.58 -15.77
C ALA A 352 12.49 -2.88 -16.19
N VAL A 353 12.14 -3.43 -17.36
CA VAL A 353 12.81 -4.62 -17.92
C VAL A 353 14.27 -4.32 -18.23
N ALA A 354 14.58 -3.19 -18.88
CA ALA A 354 15.94 -2.80 -19.22
C ALA A 354 16.82 -2.60 -17.98
N GLN A 355 16.29 -2.00 -16.90
CA GLN A 355 17.03 -1.86 -15.64
C GLN A 355 17.35 -3.21 -15.02
N VAL A 356 16.38 -4.14 -14.96
CA VAL A 356 16.60 -5.48 -14.41
C VAL A 356 17.61 -6.26 -15.25
N GLU A 357 17.47 -6.21 -16.57
CA GLU A 357 18.40 -6.86 -17.50
C GLU A 357 19.83 -6.35 -17.31
N MET A 358 20.02 -5.03 -17.38
CA MET A 358 21.32 -4.39 -17.19
C MET A 358 21.91 -4.73 -15.81
N PHE A 359 21.09 -4.71 -14.76
CA PHE A 359 21.54 -4.97 -13.40
C PHE A 359 21.99 -6.42 -13.21
N ILE A 360 21.22 -7.39 -13.71
CA ILE A 360 21.59 -8.82 -13.64
C ILE A 360 22.90 -9.07 -14.42
N ALA A 361 23.10 -8.41 -15.56
CA ALA A 361 24.32 -8.56 -16.35
C ALA A 361 25.56 -7.95 -15.68
N THR A 362 25.41 -6.79 -15.04
CA THR A 362 26.54 -6.07 -14.40
C THR A 362 26.82 -6.50 -12.96
N THR A 363 25.78 -6.92 -12.22
CA THR A 363 25.85 -7.30 -10.80
C THR A 363 25.11 -8.62 -10.55
N PRO A 364 25.66 -9.78 -10.98
CA PRO A 364 24.95 -11.07 -10.94
C PRO A 364 24.56 -11.58 -9.55
N GLU A 365 25.25 -11.10 -8.50
CA GLU A 365 24.98 -11.44 -7.10
C GLU A 365 24.09 -10.40 -6.39
N GLY A 366 23.69 -9.34 -7.09
CA GLY A 366 22.86 -8.27 -6.56
C GLY A 366 21.39 -8.64 -6.48
N ASP A 367 20.60 -7.72 -5.90
CA ASP A 367 19.14 -7.81 -5.86
C ASP A 367 18.53 -6.81 -6.87
N PRO A 368 18.03 -7.28 -8.04
CA PRO A 368 17.40 -6.42 -9.04
C PRO A 368 16.09 -5.77 -8.55
N ALA A 369 15.38 -6.41 -7.62
CA ALA A 369 14.17 -5.81 -7.04
C ALA A 369 14.53 -4.63 -6.12
N GLN A 370 15.61 -4.77 -5.34
CA GLN A 370 16.15 -3.67 -4.55
C GLN A 370 16.65 -2.53 -5.43
N HIS A 371 17.38 -2.84 -6.51
CA HIS A 371 17.84 -1.85 -7.49
C HIS A 371 16.67 -1.03 -8.06
N LEU A 372 15.59 -1.68 -8.48
CA LEU A 372 14.39 -0.97 -8.97
C LEU A 372 13.79 -0.04 -7.91
N VAL A 373 13.70 -0.48 -6.65
CA VAL A 373 13.17 0.35 -5.57
C VAL A 373 14.07 1.55 -5.29
N GLU A 374 15.39 1.37 -5.26
CA GLU A 374 16.34 2.46 -5.06
C GLU A 374 16.28 3.49 -6.19
N GLU A 375 16.15 3.03 -7.44
CA GLU A 375 15.99 3.90 -8.60
C GLU A 375 14.66 4.67 -8.56
N VAL A 376 13.56 4.06 -8.07
CA VAL A 376 12.30 4.81 -7.82
C VAL A 376 12.53 5.94 -6.82
N LEU A 377 13.18 5.65 -5.69
CA LEU A 377 13.45 6.66 -4.66
C LEU A 377 14.32 7.78 -5.21
N PHE A 378 15.32 7.46 -6.03
CA PHE A 378 16.16 8.46 -6.70
C PHE A 378 15.34 9.35 -7.65
N ARG A 379 14.50 8.74 -8.51
CA ARG A 379 13.59 9.47 -9.41
C ARG A 379 12.57 10.31 -8.63
N ALA A 380 12.07 9.81 -7.51
CA ALA A 380 11.15 10.53 -6.63
C ALA A 380 11.82 11.75 -5.97
N ALA A 381 13.04 11.61 -5.47
CA ALA A 381 13.81 12.71 -4.89
C ALA A 381 14.07 13.82 -5.92
N ASN A 382 14.50 13.43 -7.12
CA ASN A 382 14.71 14.36 -8.24
C ASN A 382 13.42 15.09 -8.63
N LYS A 383 12.29 14.38 -8.72
CA LYS A 383 10.97 14.97 -9.01
C LYS A 383 10.51 15.94 -7.92
N ALA A 384 10.91 15.68 -6.68
CA ALA A 384 10.64 16.54 -5.53
C ALA A 384 11.63 17.71 -5.37
N GLY A 385 12.72 17.73 -6.16
CA GLY A 385 13.74 18.75 -6.12
C GLY A 385 14.61 18.72 -4.85
N MET A 386 14.85 17.54 -4.30
CA MET A 386 15.63 17.32 -3.07
C MET A 386 16.65 16.19 -3.22
N ASP A 387 17.59 16.08 -2.27
CA ASP A 387 18.56 14.99 -2.27
C ASP A 387 17.91 13.64 -1.88
N PHE A 388 18.47 12.55 -2.39
CA PHE A 388 18.03 11.19 -2.04
C PHE A 388 18.05 10.91 -0.54
N HIS A 389 19.08 11.39 0.18
CA HIS A 389 19.17 11.21 1.64
C HIS A 389 18.09 12.01 2.36
N GLU A 390 17.77 13.22 1.88
CA GLU A 390 16.69 14.04 2.43
C GLU A 390 15.35 13.31 2.30
N LEU A 391 15.08 12.68 1.15
CA LEU A 391 13.85 11.90 0.93
C LEU A 391 13.73 10.71 1.91
N ILE A 392 14.81 9.98 2.16
CA ILE A 392 14.80 8.81 3.05
C ILE A 392 14.57 9.20 4.51
N GLU A 393 15.07 10.37 4.92
CA GLU A 393 14.91 10.90 6.27
C GLU A 393 13.48 11.39 6.56
N ILE A 394 12.65 11.57 5.54
CA ILE A 394 11.25 11.98 5.72
C ILE A 394 10.51 10.92 6.57
N PRO A 395 9.77 11.34 7.62
CA PRO A 395 8.97 10.42 8.42
C PRO A 395 7.89 9.71 7.57
N GLN A 396 7.57 8.46 7.92
CA GLN A 396 6.61 7.62 7.17
C GLN A 396 5.26 8.32 6.89
N GLY A 397 4.78 9.16 7.81
CA GLY A 397 3.55 9.93 7.65
C GLY A 397 3.57 11.01 6.55
N ASP A 398 4.75 11.47 6.11
CA ASP A 398 4.87 12.50 5.08
C ASP A 398 5.43 11.97 3.76
N ARG A 399 5.97 10.73 3.73
CA ARG A 399 6.56 10.10 2.53
C ARG A 399 5.58 9.99 1.37
N ARG A 400 4.31 9.70 1.66
CA ARG A 400 3.24 9.58 0.64
C ARG A 400 2.97 10.85 -0.16
N ARG A 401 3.55 12.00 0.25
CA ARG A 401 3.51 13.23 -0.55
C ARG A 401 4.50 13.22 -1.72
N TYR A 402 5.49 12.32 -1.68
CA TYR A 402 6.62 12.30 -2.60
C TYR A 402 6.59 11.09 -3.52
N HIS A 403 6.28 9.91 -2.98
CA HIS A 403 6.09 8.67 -3.72
C HIS A 403 5.06 7.77 -3.02
N ASP A 404 4.45 6.84 -3.75
CA ASP A 404 3.58 5.81 -3.16
C ASP A 404 4.42 4.66 -2.59
N ASP A 405 3.77 3.75 -1.86
CA ASP A 405 4.41 2.52 -1.38
C ASP A 405 4.80 1.66 -2.60
N VAL A 406 6.05 1.20 -2.64
CA VAL A 406 6.56 0.39 -3.76
C VAL A 406 6.83 -1.02 -3.27
N SER A 407 6.33 -2.01 -3.99
CA SER A 407 6.66 -3.42 -3.77
C SER A 407 6.99 -4.05 -5.11
N VAL A 408 8.14 -4.74 -5.18
CA VAL A 408 8.64 -5.38 -6.39
C VAL A 408 9.10 -6.80 -6.06
N ILE A 409 8.70 -7.74 -6.91
CA ILE A 409 9.19 -9.11 -6.92
C ILE A 409 9.74 -9.38 -8.32
N VAL A 410 11.01 -9.78 -8.40
CA VAL A 410 11.61 -10.23 -9.66
C VAL A 410 11.79 -11.74 -9.58
N ILE A 411 11.27 -12.46 -10.57
CA ILE A 411 11.34 -13.91 -10.67
C ILE A 411 12.14 -14.25 -11.93
N SER A 412 13.38 -14.70 -11.76
CA SER A 412 14.14 -15.29 -12.86
C SER A 412 13.62 -16.70 -13.14
N LEU A 413 13.38 -16.99 -14.41
CA LEU A 413 12.96 -18.32 -14.86
C LEU A 413 14.10 -19.35 -14.80
N GLU A 414 15.32 -18.90 -14.47
CA GLU A 414 16.46 -19.76 -14.10
C GLU A 414 16.43 -20.18 -12.61
N GLY A 415 15.41 -19.76 -11.85
CA GLY A 415 15.13 -20.27 -10.51
C GLY A 415 15.49 -19.37 -9.33
N ARG A 416 15.72 -18.06 -9.57
CA ARG A 416 15.98 -17.07 -8.51
C ARG A 416 14.78 -16.15 -8.31
N ILE A 417 14.50 -15.77 -7.06
CA ILE A 417 13.40 -14.86 -6.71
C ILE A 417 13.94 -13.79 -5.76
N TRP A 418 13.72 -12.53 -6.11
CA TRP A 418 14.07 -11.37 -5.30
C TRP A 418 12.83 -10.56 -4.92
N ARG A 419 12.87 -9.89 -3.77
CA ARG A 419 11.74 -9.13 -3.22
C ARG A 419 12.24 -7.89 -2.51
N SER A 420 11.69 -6.74 -2.86
CA SER A 420 11.98 -5.47 -2.18
C SER A 420 10.71 -4.63 -2.05
N CYS A 421 10.66 -3.82 -0.99
CA CYS A 421 9.59 -2.85 -0.77
C CYS A 421 10.06 -1.65 0.04
N VAL A 422 9.44 -0.48 -0.17
CA VAL A 422 9.70 0.75 0.60
C VAL A 422 8.44 1.52 0.94
#